data_AF-H2YHV1-F1
#
_entry.id   AF-H2YHV1-F1
#
_cell.length_a   1.000
_cell.length_b   1.000
_cell.length_c   1.000
_cell.angle_alpha   90.00
_cell.angle_beta   90.00
_cell.angle_gamma   90.00
#
_symmetry.space_group_name_H-M   'P 1'
#
loop_
_entity.id
_entity.type
_entity.pdbx_description
1 polymer ?
#
loop_
_entity_poly.entity_id
_entity_poly.type
_entity_poly.pdbx_seq_one_letter_code
_entity_poly.pdbx_strand_id
1 'polypeptide(L)'
;MENWWLKMIWVHCAALRYMLCILPQTGYIFPDEFFQSPEIMAGDLLDIASYRTWEWDSSKPARNIVFPLVSSGIPYMVMRYLSGIFGSQNIITPYTLLLGPRLWMTTLSFVVDYLIYRLAVKCYNGNTVVADVAVNLFATSYTCWVFCTRTFSNTAELLLLAILLNLVVIPIGKEHNVKNIFDMNAKATLVALTTMAAFFIRTSFIAFALFPIGMWVFQNVSFSNNPREMVDTFLRVFALYPGFVIAAVGFAFCDGIYFNHNSTQMFPLNSLSLHNVSRWITELPWTPINILKYNFNDSLLEQHGKHPY
;
A
#
# COMPACT_ATOMS: atom_id res chain seq x y z
N MET A 1 7.25 38.32 -2.25
CA MET A 1 7.90 37.66 -1.11
C MET A 1 7.45 36.22 -1.11
N GLU A 2 8.36 35.25 -1.28
CA GLU A 2 8.01 33.84 -1.12
C GLU A 2 7.37 33.62 0.24
N ASN A 3 6.34 32.77 0.32
CA ASN A 3 5.70 32.37 1.58
C ASN A 3 6.62 31.43 2.38
N TRP A 4 7.81 31.92 2.73
CA TRP A 4 8.85 31.17 3.43
C TRP A 4 8.35 30.60 4.75
N TRP A 5 7.44 31.30 5.41
CA TRP A 5 6.78 30.83 6.63
C TRP A 5 6.00 29.51 6.45
N LEU A 6 5.37 29.26 5.28
CA LEU A 6 4.70 27.98 4.99
C LEU A 6 5.70 26.83 4.91
N LYS A 7 6.85 27.06 4.28
CA LYS A 7 7.94 26.08 4.21
C LYS A 7 8.49 25.79 5.62
N MET A 8 8.62 26.82 6.46
CA MET A 8 9.07 26.66 7.84
C MET A 8 8.09 25.83 8.66
N ILE A 9 6.77 26.03 8.54
CA ILE A 9 5.78 25.20 9.24
C ILE A 9 5.98 23.73 8.89
N TRP A 10 6.09 23.41 7.60
CA TRP A 10 6.31 22.04 7.15
C TRP A 10 7.60 21.45 7.72
N VAL A 11 8.71 22.19 7.72
CA VAL A 11 9.99 21.75 8.30
C VAL A 11 9.85 21.43 9.80
N HIS A 12 9.14 22.27 10.56
CA HIS A 12 8.89 21.99 11.99
C HIS A 12 8.02 20.76 12.17
N CYS A 13 6.98 20.58 11.37
CA CYS A 13 6.15 19.37 11.40
C CYS A 13 6.95 18.12 11.01
N ALA A 14 7.83 18.20 10.01
CA ALA A 14 8.70 17.10 9.60
C ALA A 14 9.66 16.69 10.72
N ALA A 15 10.30 17.65 11.38
CA ALA A 15 11.14 17.41 12.56
C ALA A 15 10.32 16.80 13.70
N LEU A 16 9.11 17.30 13.95
CA LEU A 16 8.20 16.79 14.97
C LEU A 16 7.82 15.33 14.71
N ARG A 17 7.55 14.92 13.46
CA ARG A 17 7.27 13.51 13.13
C ARG A 17 8.41 12.57 13.54
N TYR A 18 9.65 12.94 13.24
CA TYR A 18 10.82 12.16 13.64
C TYR A 18 11.03 12.17 15.16
N MET A 19 10.90 13.34 15.80
CA MET A 19 11.01 13.45 17.26
C MET A 19 9.97 12.57 17.95
N LEU A 20 8.73 12.59 17.49
CA LEU A 20 7.63 11.78 18.00
C LEU A 20 7.88 10.27 17.81
N CYS A 21 8.54 9.88 16.71
CA CYS A 21 8.92 8.49 16.46
C CYS A 21 10.03 7.99 17.42
N ILE A 22 11.03 8.85 17.69
CA ILE A 22 12.17 8.53 18.57
C ILE A 22 11.75 8.54 20.05
N LEU A 23 10.90 9.49 20.45
CA LEU A 23 10.42 9.54 21.82
C LEU A 23 9.57 8.30 22.12
N PRO A 24 9.71 7.69 23.31
CA PRO A 24 8.93 6.52 23.68
C PRO A 24 7.45 6.87 23.74
N GLN A 25 6.72 6.51 22.68
CA GLN A 25 5.27 6.55 22.64
C GLN A 25 4.71 5.21 23.07
N THR A 26 3.64 5.24 23.86
CA THR A 26 2.82 4.06 24.09
C THR A 26 2.37 3.48 22.75
N GLY A 27 2.47 2.16 22.62
CA GLY A 27 1.93 1.44 21.47
C GLY A 27 0.45 1.73 21.31
N TYR A 28 0.00 1.84 20.06
CA TYR A 28 -1.43 1.85 19.80
C TYR A 28 -1.94 0.41 19.86
N ILE A 29 -3.20 0.20 20.28
CA ILE A 29 -3.83 -1.13 20.32
C ILE A 29 -4.26 -1.53 18.89
N PHE A 30 -3.31 -1.52 17.95
CA PHE A 30 -3.51 -1.98 16.59
C PHE A 30 -2.54 -3.12 16.31
N PRO A 31 -3.04 -4.31 15.93
CA PRO A 31 -2.18 -5.48 15.73
C PRO A 31 -1.11 -5.30 14.64
N ASP A 32 -1.33 -4.40 13.68
CA ASP A 32 -0.36 -3.97 12.65
C ASP A 32 0.96 -3.42 13.20
N GLU A 33 0.93 -2.75 14.35
CA GLU A 33 2.13 -2.15 14.94
C GLU A 33 3.05 -3.19 15.59
N PHE A 34 2.55 -4.38 15.88
CA PHE A 34 3.28 -5.40 16.64
C PHE A 34 3.13 -6.77 15.98
N PHE A 35 1.99 -7.44 16.21
CA PHE A 35 1.77 -8.86 15.93
C PHE A 35 1.69 -9.20 14.44
N GLN A 36 1.10 -8.32 13.61
CA GLN A 36 0.78 -8.67 12.21
C GLN A 36 1.85 -8.25 11.19
N SER A 37 2.88 -7.51 11.60
CA SER A 37 3.93 -7.05 10.67
C SER A 37 5.32 -7.14 11.31
N PRO A 38 5.67 -6.34 12.33
CA PRO A 38 6.96 -6.46 13.01
C PRO A 38 7.27 -7.85 13.59
N GLU A 39 6.36 -8.50 14.30
CA GLU A 39 6.65 -9.77 14.97
C GLU A 39 6.94 -10.90 13.97
N ILE A 40 6.13 -11.01 12.92
CA ILE A 40 6.32 -12.00 11.85
C ILE A 40 7.68 -11.79 11.17
N MET A 41 7.99 -10.54 10.79
CA MET A 41 9.26 -10.23 10.11
C MET A 41 10.47 -10.36 11.03
N ALA A 42 10.33 -10.12 12.34
CA ALA A 42 11.39 -10.33 13.31
C ALA A 42 11.71 -11.82 13.46
N GLY A 43 10.67 -12.68 13.52
CA GLY A 43 10.86 -14.13 13.53
C GLY A 43 11.58 -14.61 12.27
N ASP A 44 11.10 -14.20 11.10
CA ASP A 44 11.59 -14.73 9.83
C ASP A 44 13.00 -14.24 9.48
N LEU A 45 13.32 -12.97 9.77
CA LEU A 45 14.56 -12.34 9.32
C LEU A 45 15.64 -12.28 10.39
N LEU A 46 15.27 -12.22 11.67
CA LEU A 46 16.19 -12.03 12.79
C LEU A 46 16.27 -13.25 13.72
N ASP A 47 15.50 -14.31 13.45
CA ASP A 47 15.45 -15.54 14.26
C ASP A 47 15.07 -15.27 15.73
N ILE A 48 14.15 -14.32 15.92
CA ILE A 48 13.62 -13.96 17.24
C ILE A 48 12.35 -14.77 17.49
N ALA A 49 12.12 -15.22 18.73
CA ALA A 49 10.88 -15.91 19.07
C ALA A 49 9.65 -15.04 18.72
N SER A 50 8.80 -15.55 17.83
CA SER A 50 7.62 -14.86 17.31
C SER A 50 6.40 -15.76 17.32
N TYR A 51 5.23 -15.21 17.65
CA TYR A 51 3.96 -15.90 17.56
C TYR A 51 3.22 -15.53 16.26
N ARG A 52 2.96 -16.53 15.41
CA ARG A 52 2.17 -16.33 14.19
C ARG A 52 0.68 -16.48 14.51
N THR A 53 -0.08 -15.42 14.25
CA THR A 53 -1.53 -15.42 14.41
C THR A 53 -2.22 -16.23 13.29
N TRP A 54 -3.52 -16.49 13.45
CA TRP A 54 -4.34 -17.22 12.49
C TRP A 54 -4.32 -16.64 11.06
N GLU A 55 -4.04 -15.34 10.91
CA GLU A 55 -3.94 -14.69 9.60
C GLU A 55 -2.78 -15.19 8.75
N TRP A 56 -1.76 -15.76 9.41
CA TRP A 56 -0.53 -16.29 8.84
C TRP A 56 -0.53 -17.82 8.70
N ASP A 57 -1.69 -18.47 8.91
CA ASP A 57 -1.83 -19.90 8.68
C ASP A 57 -1.63 -20.24 7.19
N SER A 58 -0.78 -21.22 6.90
CA SER A 58 -0.48 -21.67 5.54
C SER A 58 -1.67 -22.36 4.87
N SER A 59 -2.62 -22.91 5.66
CA SER A 59 -3.80 -23.57 5.10
C SER A 59 -4.79 -22.58 4.46
N LYS A 60 -4.95 -21.40 5.07
CA LYS A 60 -5.88 -20.33 4.67
C LYS A 60 -5.26 -18.97 4.98
N PRO A 61 -4.23 -18.55 4.24
CA PRO A 61 -3.57 -17.29 4.51
C PRO A 61 -4.55 -16.15 4.25
N ALA A 62 -4.71 -15.28 5.25
CA ALA A 62 -5.65 -14.16 5.21
C ALA A 62 -4.93 -12.82 4.99
N ARG A 63 -3.60 -12.81 5.05
CA ARG A 63 -2.80 -11.60 4.94
C ARG A 63 -1.69 -11.74 3.92
N ASN A 64 -1.52 -10.70 3.12
CA ASN A 64 -0.47 -10.63 2.12
C ASN A 64 0.89 -10.33 2.76
N ILE A 65 1.95 -11.01 2.32
CA ILE A 65 3.32 -10.88 2.86
C ILE A 65 4.03 -9.58 2.46
N VAL A 66 3.63 -8.99 1.33
CA VAL A 66 4.36 -7.85 0.75
C VAL A 66 4.32 -6.63 1.67
N PHE A 67 3.19 -6.37 2.35
CA PHE A 67 3.12 -5.22 3.26
C PHE A 67 4.02 -5.36 4.49
N PRO A 68 4.01 -6.47 5.27
CA PRO A 68 4.97 -6.71 6.34
C PRO A 68 6.42 -6.63 5.86
N LEU A 69 6.72 -7.21 4.70
CA LEU A 69 8.06 -7.18 4.13
C LEU A 69 8.52 -5.74 3.84
N VAL A 70 7.67 -4.92 3.22
CA VAL A 70 7.99 -3.52 2.90
C VAL A 70 8.04 -2.65 4.15
N SER A 71 7.11 -2.83 5.09
CA SER A 71 6.98 -1.95 6.27
C SER A 71 7.99 -2.26 7.37
N SER A 72 8.23 -3.54 7.66
CA SER A 72 9.05 -4.00 8.80
C SER A 72 10.23 -4.86 8.34
N GLY A 73 10.05 -5.66 7.28
CA GLY A 73 11.11 -6.52 6.76
C GLY A 73 12.32 -5.76 6.22
N ILE A 74 12.12 -4.74 5.38
CA ILE A 74 13.22 -3.88 4.87
C ILE A 74 14.03 -3.26 6.02
N PRO A 75 13.41 -2.58 7.01
CA PRO A 75 14.12 -2.10 8.21
C PRO A 75 14.94 -3.18 8.90
N TYR A 76 14.39 -4.38 9.09
CA TYR A 76 15.10 -5.47 9.76
C TYR A 76 16.23 -6.07 8.93
N MET A 77 16.11 -6.12 7.61
CA MET A 77 17.24 -6.50 6.73
C MET A 77 18.39 -5.51 6.89
N VAL A 78 18.11 -4.21 6.94
CA VAL A 78 19.12 -3.18 7.21
C VAL A 78 19.73 -3.36 8.60
N MET A 79 18.92 -3.59 9.62
CA MET A 79 19.41 -3.84 10.99
C MET A 79 20.28 -5.11 11.06
N ARG A 80 19.90 -6.19 10.37
CA ARG A 80 20.69 -7.43 10.27
C ARG A 80 22.02 -7.21 9.58
N TYR A 81 22.04 -6.38 8.54
CA TYR A 81 23.28 -6.04 7.87
C TYR A 81 24.20 -5.22 8.80
N LEU A 82 23.66 -4.20 9.46
CA LEU A 82 24.41 -3.38 10.41
C LEU A 82 24.88 -4.19 11.63
N SER A 83 24.10 -5.16 12.09
CA SER A 83 24.46 -6.02 13.22
C SER A 83 25.67 -6.90 12.92
N GLY A 84 25.87 -7.30 11.65
CA GLY A 84 27.08 -7.97 11.19
C GLY A 84 28.33 -7.08 11.27
N ILE A 85 28.17 -5.75 11.26
CA ILE A 85 29.28 -4.78 11.28
C ILE A 85 29.58 -4.31 12.71
N PHE A 86 28.56 -3.91 13.48
CA PHE A 86 28.74 -3.27 14.80
C PHE A 86 28.41 -4.19 15.99
N GLY A 87 28.07 -5.45 15.71
CA GLY A 87 27.66 -6.44 16.71
C GLY A 87 26.16 -6.45 17.00
N SER A 88 25.59 -7.64 17.21
CA SER A 88 24.15 -7.84 17.38
C SER A 88 23.56 -7.18 18.63
N GLN A 89 24.27 -7.28 19.76
CA GLN A 89 23.81 -6.78 21.06
C GLN A 89 23.58 -5.26 21.09
N ASN A 90 24.26 -4.52 20.22
CA ASN A 90 24.14 -3.05 20.15
C ASN A 90 23.00 -2.59 19.23
N ILE A 91 22.63 -3.41 18.22
CA ILE A 91 21.71 -2.99 17.16
C ILE A 91 20.34 -3.63 17.32
N ILE A 92 20.28 -4.91 17.69
CA ILE A 92 19.03 -5.65 17.82
C ILE A 92 18.62 -5.61 19.30
N THR A 93 17.84 -4.59 19.64
CA THR A 93 17.27 -4.39 20.97
C THR A 93 15.74 -4.23 20.83
N PRO A 94 14.95 -4.46 21.89
CA PRO A 94 13.50 -4.27 21.84
C PRO A 94 13.10 -2.86 21.37
N TYR A 95 13.87 -1.84 21.76
CA TYR A 95 13.64 -0.46 21.35
C TYR A 95 13.93 -0.24 19.86
N THR A 96 15.03 -0.75 19.34
CA THR A 96 15.39 -0.58 17.92
C THR A 96 14.49 -1.39 16.99
N LEU A 97 13.97 -2.55 17.44
CA LEU A 97 12.96 -3.32 16.71
C LEU A 97 11.65 -2.54 16.55
N LEU A 98 11.26 -1.76 17.55
CA LEU A 98 10.11 -0.86 17.45
C LEU A 98 10.42 0.37 16.60
N LEU A 99 11.59 0.98 16.83
CA LEU A 99 11.97 2.26 16.23
C LEU A 99 12.25 2.14 14.72
N GLY A 100 12.93 1.08 14.28
CA GLY A 100 13.37 0.91 12.89
C GLY A 100 12.21 0.99 11.88
N PRO A 101 11.17 0.14 12.01
CA PRO A 101 9.98 0.20 11.16
C PRO A 101 9.23 1.55 11.25
N ARG A 102 9.15 2.16 12.43
CA ARG A 102 8.51 3.48 12.58
C ARG A 102 9.27 4.59 11.86
N LEU A 103 10.61 4.62 11.93
CA LEU A 103 11.43 5.59 11.19
C LEU A 103 11.29 5.42 9.68
N TRP A 104 11.22 4.17 9.22
CA TRP A 104 10.98 3.84 7.83
C TRP A 104 9.62 4.36 7.34
N MET A 105 8.54 4.04 8.07
CA MET A 105 7.19 4.53 7.73
C MET A 105 7.10 6.06 7.81
N THR A 106 7.75 6.67 8.79
CA THR A 106 7.86 8.13 8.89
C THR A 106 8.54 8.72 7.64
N THR A 107 9.58 8.06 7.14
CA THR A 107 10.27 8.50 5.91
C THR A 107 9.36 8.36 4.69
N LEU A 108 8.61 7.25 4.57
CA LEU A 108 7.61 7.06 3.51
C LEU A 108 6.49 8.11 3.58
N SER A 109 6.15 8.63 4.77
CA SER A 109 5.13 9.68 4.92
C SER A 109 5.45 10.96 4.14
N PHE A 110 6.73 11.29 3.92
CA PHE A 110 7.11 12.46 3.12
C PHE A 110 6.84 12.28 1.63
N VAL A 111 6.77 11.03 1.14
CA VAL A 111 6.30 10.75 -0.21
C VAL A 111 4.83 11.18 -0.35
N VAL A 112 4.01 10.96 0.68
CA VAL A 112 2.62 11.43 0.72
C VAL A 112 2.56 12.96 0.67
N ASP A 113 3.38 13.66 1.45
CA ASP A 113 3.46 15.13 1.41
C ASP A 113 3.77 15.63 -0.01
N TYR A 114 4.78 15.04 -0.66
CA TYR A 114 5.13 15.38 -2.04
C TYR A 114 4.00 15.10 -3.04
N LEU A 115 3.31 13.97 -2.89
CA LEU A 115 2.18 13.62 -3.73
C LEU A 115 1.00 14.57 -3.54
N ILE A 116 0.72 15.02 -2.31
CA ILE A 116 -0.29 16.04 -2.00
C ILE A 116 0.11 17.37 -2.65
N TYR A 117 1.37 17.80 -2.49
CA TYR A 117 1.88 19.01 -3.12
C TYR A 117 1.65 18.99 -4.63
N ARG A 118 2.12 17.93 -5.31
CA ARG A 118 1.95 17.80 -6.76
C ARG A 118 0.49 17.78 -7.18
N LEU A 119 -0.36 17.08 -6.42
CA LEU A 119 -1.78 16.99 -6.70
C LEU A 119 -2.42 18.38 -6.63
N ALA A 120 -2.14 19.14 -5.58
CA ALA A 120 -2.64 20.50 -5.43
C ALA A 120 -2.15 21.44 -6.53
N VAL A 121 -0.85 21.38 -6.89
CA VAL A 121 -0.32 22.16 -8.03
C VAL A 121 -1.07 21.84 -9.33
N LYS A 122 -1.39 20.56 -9.58
CA LYS A 122 -2.16 20.13 -10.76
C LYS A 122 -3.60 20.65 -10.74
N CYS A 123 -4.28 20.57 -9.60
CA CYS A 123 -5.68 20.97 -9.46
C CYS A 123 -5.87 22.49 -9.53
N TYR A 124 -4.91 23.28 -9.03
CA TYR A 124 -5.00 24.73 -8.90
C TYR A 124 -4.12 25.48 -9.92
N ASN A 125 -4.00 24.96 -11.15
CA ASN A 125 -3.33 25.62 -12.28
C ASN A 125 -1.92 26.14 -11.98
N GLY A 126 -1.12 25.38 -11.23
CA GLY A 126 0.25 25.75 -10.90
C GLY A 126 0.41 26.62 -9.66
N ASN A 127 -0.68 26.90 -8.91
CA ASN A 127 -0.61 27.71 -7.70
C ASN A 127 0.13 26.98 -6.57
N THR A 128 1.39 27.34 -6.37
CA THR A 128 2.28 26.75 -5.35
C THR A 128 1.87 27.11 -3.93
N VAL A 129 1.23 28.27 -3.71
CA VAL A 129 0.78 28.70 -2.37
C VAL A 129 -0.32 27.79 -1.86
N VAL A 130 -1.30 27.46 -2.70
CA VAL A 130 -2.39 26.54 -2.32
C VAL A 130 -1.83 25.13 -2.06
N ALA A 131 -0.82 24.72 -2.83
CA ALA A 131 -0.15 23.44 -2.60
C ALA A 131 0.59 23.40 -1.27
N ASP A 132 1.34 24.44 -0.92
CA ASP A 132 2.01 24.56 0.37
C ASP A 132 1.00 24.56 1.54
N VAL A 133 -0.15 25.21 1.38
CA VAL A 133 -1.24 25.17 2.38
C VAL A 133 -1.82 23.76 2.52
N ALA A 134 -2.09 23.07 1.42
CA ALA A 134 -2.64 21.71 1.46
C ALA A 134 -1.69 20.72 2.15
N VAL A 135 -0.39 20.80 1.86
CA VAL A 135 0.63 19.98 2.54
C VAL A 135 0.70 20.31 4.02
N ASN A 136 0.69 21.59 4.39
CA ASN A 136 0.73 21.99 5.80
C ASN A 136 -0.49 21.51 6.58
N LEU A 137 -1.69 21.59 6.01
CA LEU A 137 -2.91 21.07 6.64
C LEU A 137 -2.79 19.57 6.95
N PHE A 138 -2.27 18.79 6.01
CA PHE A 138 -1.98 17.38 6.24
C PHE A 138 -0.87 17.19 7.27
N ALA A 139 0.22 17.95 7.17
CA ALA A 139 1.39 17.82 8.03
C ALA A 139 1.12 18.20 9.50
N THR A 140 0.14 19.05 9.77
CA THR A 140 -0.32 19.41 11.12
C THR A 140 -1.39 18.45 11.67
N SER A 141 -1.86 17.50 10.88
CA SER A 141 -2.96 16.61 11.29
C SER A 141 -2.49 15.51 12.25
N TYR A 142 -3.39 15.12 13.16
CA TYR A 142 -3.20 13.96 14.04
C TYR A 142 -2.87 12.69 13.24
N THR A 143 -3.55 12.48 12.11
CA THR A 143 -3.32 11.33 11.23
C THR A 143 -1.87 11.23 10.78
N CYS A 144 -1.27 12.37 10.47
CA CYS A 144 0.11 12.41 10.04
C CYS A 144 1.09 12.13 11.18
N TRP A 145 0.86 12.70 12.36
CA TRP A 145 1.78 12.53 13.50
C TRP A 145 1.71 11.13 14.12
N VAL A 146 0.54 10.49 14.09
CA VAL A 146 0.29 9.22 14.79
C VAL A 146 0.19 8.03 13.84
N PHE A 147 -0.64 8.10 12.81
CA PHE A 147 -0.86 6.95 11.93
C PHE A 147 0.28 6.79 10.92
N CYS A 148 0.74 7.89 10.30
CA CYS A 148 1.76 7.81 9.25
C CYS A 148 3.17 7.46 9.75
N THR A 149 3.42 7.59 11.05
CA THR A 149 4.71 7.26 11.69
C THR A 149 4.78 5.81 12.19
N ARG A 150 3.70 5.04 12.05
CA ARG A 150 3.58 3.65 12.50
C ARG A 150 3.35 2.69 11.33
N THR A 151 3.57 1.39 11.55
CA THR A 151 3.46 0.31 10.55
C THR A 151 2.02 -0.10 10.27
N PHE A 152 1.10 0.86 10.19
CA PHE A 152 -0.28 0.58 9.86
C PHE A 152 -0.48 0.37 8.37
N SER A 153 -1.22 -0.67 8.03
CA SER A 153 -1.68 -0.92 6.65
C SER A 153 -2.50 0.26 6.11
N ASN A 154 -3.18 1.01 6.99
CA ASN A 154 -3.87 2.27 6.66
C ASN A 154 -2.93 3.34 6.08
N THR A 155 -1.67 3.39 6.53
CA THR A 155 -0.68 4.33 6.00
C THR A 155 -0.25 3.94 4.58
N ALA A 156 -0.14 2.65 4.29
CA ALA A 156 0.07 2.18 2.92
C ALA A 156 -1.16 2.46 2.03
N GLU A 157 -2.37 2.28 2.56
CA GLU A 157 -3.63 2.64 1.89
C GLU A 157 -3.64 4.13 1.49
N LEU A 158 -3.27 5.02 2.41
CA LEU A 158 -3.13 6.46 2.17
C LEU A 158 -2.09 6.77 1.07
N LEU A 159 -0.91 6.14 1.13
CA LEU A 159 0.14 6.34 0.13
C LEU A 159 -0.32 5.89 -1.26
N LEU A 160 -0.93 4.71 -1.36
CA LEU A 160 -1.43 4.17 -2.62
C LEU A 160 -2.61 4.97 -3.17
N LEU A 161 -3.48 5.51 -2.31
CA LEU A 161 -4.52 6.45 -2.71
C LEU A 161 -3.93 7.74 -3.27
N ALA A 162 -2.91 8.30 -2.61
CA ALA A 162 -2.24 9.52 -3.08
C ALA A 162 -1.54 9.31 -4.44
N ILE A 163 -0.95 8.12 -4.66
CA ILE A 163 -0.38 7.71 -5.95
C ILE A 163 -1.49 7.59 -6.99
N LEU A 164 -2.57 6.86 -6.68
CA LEU A 164 -3.71 6.65 -7.57
C LEU A 164 -4.29 7.99 -8.03
N LEU A 165 -4.58 8.90 -7.10
CA LEU A 165 -5.06 10.24 -7.40
C LEU A 165 -4.09 11.01 -8.30
N ASN A 166 -2.78 10.93 -8.04
CA ASN A 166 -1.77 11.59 -8.88
C ASN A 166 -1.72 11.06 -10.32
N LEU A 167 -2.07 9.78 -10.53
CA LEU A 167 -2.14 9.15 -11.85
C LEU A 167 -3.41 9.54 -12.61
N VAL A 168 -4.54 9.65 -11.91
CA VAL A 168 -5.86 9.89 -12.53
C VAL A 168 -6.23 11.36 -12.67
N VAL A 169 -5.69 12.25 -11.82
CA VAL A 169 -6.13 13.65 -11.77
C VAL A 169 -5.70 14.41 -13.01
N ILE A 170 -6.68 15.11 -13.58
CA ILE A 170 -6.56 15.98 -14.75
C ILE A 170 -6.84 17.43 -14.32
N PRO A 171 -6.01 18.40 -14.76
CA PRO A 171 -6.28 19.82 -14.49
C PRO A 171 -7.62 20.27 -15.06
N ILE A 172 -8.37 21.06 -14.29
CA ILE A 172 -9.66 21.61 -14.70
C ILE A 172 -9.48 22.47 -15.96
N GLY A 173 -10.26 22.19 -17.01
CA GLY A 173 -10.28 22.98 -18.25
C GLY A 173 -9.31 22.54 -19.36
N LYS A 174 -8.64 21.38 -19.22
CA LYS A 174 -7.88 20.79 -20.33
C LYS A 174 -8.68 19.68 -21.02
N GLU A 175 -9.07 19.91 -22.27
CA GLU A 175 -9.56 18.83 -23.14
C GLU A 175 -8.44 17.81 -23.37
N HIS A 176 -8.70 16.55 -23.02
CA HIS A 176 -7.74 15.48 -23.20
C HIS A 176 -8.15 14.61 -24.39
N ASN A 177 -7.70 15.01 -25.58
CA ASN A 177 -7.68 14.09 -26.71
C ASN A 177 -6.66 12.98 -26.40
N VAL A 178 -7.09 11.72 -26.48
CA VAL A 178 -6.19 10.57 -26.43
C VAL A 178 -5.29 10.64 -27.65
N LYS A 179 -4.07 11.15 -27.48
CA LYS A 179 -3.14 11.32 -28.60
C LYS A 179 -2.53 10.00 -29.05
N ASN A 180 -2.36 9.02 -28.13
CA ASN A 180 -1.78 7.69 -28.40
C ASN A 180 -2.41 6.58 -27.54
N ILE A 181 -2.69 5.41 -28.14
CA ILE A 181 -3.20 4.20 -27.45
C ILE A 181 -2.15 3.61 -26.49
N PHE A 182 -0.87 3.63 -26.85
CA PHE A 182 0.20 3.10 -26.01
C PHE A 182 0.32 3.86 -24.67
N ASP A 183 0.23 5.19 -24.71
CA ASP A 183 0.27 6.03 -23.50
C ASP A 183 -0.94 5.78 -22.59
N MET A 184 -2.10 5.52 -23.20
CA MET A 184 -3.31 5.13 -22.47
C MET A 184 -3.12 3.78 -21.77
N ASN A 185 -2.59 2.77 -22.48
CA ASN A 185 -2.35 1.45 -21.92
C ASN A 185 -1.32 1.46 -20.79
N ALA A 186 -0.24 2.25 -20.92
CA ALA A 186 0.75 2.41 -19.86
C ALA A 186 0.14 3.04 -18.59
N LYS A 187 -0.63 4.12 -18.74
CA LYS A 187 -1.33 4.76 -17.60
C LYS A 187 -2.36 3.82 -16.96
N ALA A 188 -3.17 3.16 -17.78
CA ALA A 188 -4.17 2.19 -17.32
C ALA A 188 -3.51 1.05 -16.52
N THR A 189 -2.37 0.56 -17.01
CA THR A 189 -1.59 -0.48 -16.33
C THR A 189 -1.11 0.01 -14.96
N LEU A 190 -0.54 1.22 -14.86
CA LEU A 190 -0.11 1.78 -13.57
C LEU A 190 -1.27 1.97 -12.58
N VAL A 191 -2.43 2.46 -13.06
CA VAL A 191 -3.64 2.62 -12.26
C VAL A 191 -4.12 1.26 -11.73
N ALA A 192 -4.18 0.25 -12.58
CA ALA A 192 -4.61 -1.09 -12.21
C ALA A 192 -3.62 -1.77 -11.26
N LEU A 193 -2.31 -1.66 -11.50
CA LEU A 193 -1.27 -2.18 -10.62
C LEU A 193 -1.37 -1.55 -9.21
N THR A 194 -1.49 -0.22 -9.14
CA THR A 194 -1.61 0.51 -7.86
C THR A 194 -2.87 0.09 -7.11
N THR A 195 -3.99 -0.02 -7.81
CA THR A 195 -5.28 -0.38 -7.21
C THR A 195 -5.29 -1.82 -6.71
N MET A 196 -4.74 -2.75 -7.48
CA MET A 196 -4.67 -4.15 -7.07
C MET A 196 -3.68 -4.36 -5.92
N ALA A 197 -2.53 -3.68 -5.95
CA ALA A 197 -1.59 -3.68 -4.82
C ALA A 197 -2.28 -3.24 -3.53
N ALA A 198 -3.03 -2.14 -3.59
CA ALA A 198 -3.76 -1.64 -2.44
C ALA A 198 -4.87 -2.59 -1.99
N PHE A 199 -5.58 -3.25 -2.91
CA PHE A 199 -6.57 -4.29 -2.60
C PHE A 199 -5.98 -5.50 -1.86
N PHE A 200 -4.78 -5.93 -2.25
CA PHE A 200 -4.07 -7.02 -1.56
C PHE A 200 -3.60 -6.64 -0.16
N ILE A 201 -3.23 -5.38 0.05
CA ILE A 201 -2.85 -4.87 1.37
C ILE A 201 -4.09 -4.67 2.25
N ARG A 202 -5.15 -4.07 1.69
CA ARG A 202 -6.45 -3.86 2.35
C ARG A 202 -7.60 -3.98 1.37
N THR A 203 -8.50 -4.93 1.62
CA THR A 203 -9.69 -5.16 0.77
C THR A 203 -10.66 -3.97 0.78
N SER A 204 -10.66 -3.16 1.84
CA SER A 204 -11.45 -1.92 1.94
C SER A 204 -11.10 -0.88 0.88
N PHE A 205 -9.90 -0.94 0.31
CA PHE A 205 -9.41 0.07 -0.62
C PHE A 205 -10.29 0.25 -1.86
N ILE A 206 -11.03 -0.79 -2.26
CA ILE A 206 -11.96 -0.72 -3.40
C ILE A 206 -12.90 0.48 -3.23
N ALA A 207 -13.42 0.74 -2.02
CA ALA A 207 -14.33 1.85 -1.78
C ALA A 207 -13.66 3.21 -2.10
N PHE A 208 -12.39 3.38 -1.76
CA PHE A 208 -11.62 4.60 -2.06
C PHE A 208 -11.19 4.68 -3.53
N ALA A 209 -10.97 3.55 -4.20
CA ALA A 209 -10.53 3.49 -5.59
C ALA A 209 -11.65 3.76 -6.59
N LEU A 210 -12.91 3.43 -6.24
CA LEU A 210 -14.07 3.59 -7.12
C LEU A 210 -14.22 5.01 -7.66
N PHE A 211 -14.11 6.02 -6.81
CA PHE A 211 -14.29 7.41 -7.23
C PHE A 211 -13.16 7.93 -8.14
N PRO A 212 -11.85 7.81 -7.78
CA PRO A 212 -10.75 8.19 -8.66
C PRO A 212 -10.74 7.47 -10.01
N ILE A 213 -10.99 6.16 -10.02
CA ILE A 213 -11.03 5.38 -11.27
C ILE A 213 -12.24 5.76 -12.10
N GLY A 214 -13.41 5.94 -11.45
CA GLY A 214 -14.62 6.42 -12.11
C GLY A 214 -14.39 7.76 -12.81
N MET A 215 -13.82 8.74 -12.11
CA MET A 215 -13.49 10.04 -12.71
C MET A 215 -12.58 9.92 -13.93
N TRP A 216 -11.60 9.02 -13.91
CA TRP A 216 -10.67 8.81 -15.03
C TRP A 216 -11.30 8.07 -16.21
N VAL A 217 -12.16 7.08 -15.94
CA VAL A 217 -12.87 6.31 -16.96
C VAL A 217 -13.89 7.20 -17.68
N PHE A 218 -14.64 7.99 -16.91
CA PHE A 218 -15.73 8.84 -17.43
C PHE A 218 -15.28 10.27 -17.79
N GLN A 219 -13.98 10.57 -17.78
CA GLN A 219 -13.43 11.92 -17.97
C GLN A 219 -13.87 12.62 -19.28
N ASN A 220 -14.17 11.83 -20.32
CA ASN A 220 -14.51 12.32 -21.66
C ASN A 220 -16.00 12.20 -21.97
N VAL A 221 -16.80 11.70 -21.02
CA VAL A 221 -18.25 11.59 -21.20
C VAL A 221 -18.86 12.97 -20.97
N SER A 222 -19.15 13.66 -22.06
CA SER A 222 -20.04 14.80 -22.03
C SER A 222 -21.49 14.31 -22.04
N PHE A 223 -22.45 15.12 -21.60
CA PHE A 223 -23.88 14.86 -21.83
C PHE A 223 -24.27 14.97 -23.33
N SER A 224 -23.28 15.10 -24.21
CA SER A 224 -23.41 15.09 -25.66
C SER A 224 -23.54 13.66 -26.17
N ASN A 225 -24.52 13.40 -27.05
CA ASN A 225 -24.80 12.07 -27.62
C ASN A 225 -23.74 11.60 -28.65
N ASN A 226 -22.44 11.70 -28.34
CA ASN A 226 -21.37 11.30 -29.24
C ASN A 226 -20.94 9.84 -28.99
N PRO A 227 -21.15 8.91 -29.95
CA PRO A 227 -20.81 7.50 -29.76
C PRO A 227 -19.31 7.25 -29.56
N ARG A 228 -18.44 8.19 -29.98
CA ARG A 228 -16.98 8.07 -29.79
C ARG A 228 -16.57 8.16 -28.30
N GLU A 229 -17.30 8.91 -27.50
CA GLU A 229 -17.02 9.07 -26.06
C GLU A 229 -17.34 7.78 -25.28
N MET A 230 -18.41 7.08 -25.67
CA MET A 230 -18.72 5.75 -25.14
C MET A 230 -17.62 4.73 -25.48
N VAL A 231 -17.15 4.71 -26.73
CA VAL A 231 -16.07 3.80 -27.14
C VAL A 231 -14.77 4.08 -26.37
N ASP A 232 -14.39 5.35 -26.17
CA ASP A 232 -13.21 5.71 -25.37
C ASP A 232 -13.34 5.22 -23.92
N THR A 233 -14.53 5.38 -23.33
CA THR A 233 -14.85 4.88 -21.98
C THR A 233 -14.67 3.36 -21.90
N PHE A 234 -15.23 2.62 -22.86
CA PHE A 234 -15.05 1.16 -22.93
C PHE A 234 -13.57 0.78 -23.08
N LEU A 235 -12.83 1.44 -23.97
CA LEU A 235 -11.41 1.16 -24.18
C LEU A 235 -10.57 1.38 -22.91
N ARG A 236 -10.86 2.41 -22.12
CA ARG A 236 -10.19 2.64 -20.82
C ARG A 236 -10.46 1.53 -19.83
N VAL A 237 -11.71 1.06 -19.73
CA VAL A 237 -12.08 -0.06 -18.86
C VAL A 237 -11.33 -1.32 -19.27
N PHE A 238 -11.30 -1.65 -20.56
CA PHE A 238 -10.56 -2.80 -21.06
C PHE A 238 -9.04 -2.66 -20.87
N ALA A 239 -8.49 -1.45 -20.98
CA ALA A 239 -7.07 -1.20 -20.79
C ALA A 239 -6.60 -1.43 -19.33
N LEU A 240 -7.49 -1.39 -18.34
CA LEU A 240 -7.17 -1.70 -16.94
C LEU A 240 -6.96 -3.20 -16.70
N TYR A 241 -7.68 -4.04 -17.45
CA TYR A 241 -7.69 -5.50 -17.27
C TYR A 241 -6.29 -6.15 -17.21
N PRO A 242 -5.37 -5.93 -18.18
CA PRO A 242 -4.06 -6.57 -18.12
C PRO A 242 -3.27 -6.18 -16.86
N GLY A 243 -3.32 -4.92 -16.44
CA GLY A 243 -2.64 -4.48 -15.22
C GLY A 243 -3.21 -5.13 -13.96
N PHE A 244 -4.54 -5.31 -13.89
CA PHE A 244 -5.18 -6.01 -12.78
C PHE A 244 -4.73 -7.46 -12.68
N VAL A 245 -4.70 -8.17 -13.81
CA VAL A 245 -4.27 -9.58 -13.86
C VAL A 245 -2.79 -9.70 -13.46
N ILE A 246 -1.91 -8.85 -14.00
CA ILE A 246 -0.47 -8.89 -13.69
C ILE A 246 -0.22 -8.66 -12.20
N ALA A 247 -0.83 -7.64 -11.60
CA ALA A 247 -0.66 -7.41 -10.17
C ALA A 247 -1.27 -8.55 -9.34
N ALA A 248 -2.48 -9.00 -9.64
CA ALA A 248 -3.15 -10.02 -8.85
C ALA A 248 -2.34 -11.33 -8.81
N VAL A 249 -1.84 -11.77 -9.98
CA VAL A 249 -0.97 -12.94 -10.07
C VAL A 249 0.36 -12.68 -9.36
N GLY A 250 0.97 -11.50 -9.52
CA GLY A 250 2.23 -11.15 -8.87
C GLY A 250 2.16 -11.21 -7.34
N PHE A 251 1.14 -10.59 -6.74
CA PHE A 251 0.94 -10.62 -5.28
C PHE A 251 0.59 -12.02 -4.76
N ALA A 252 -0.31 -12.73 -5.44
CA ALA A 252 -0.64 -14.11 -5.08
C ALA A 252 0.58 -15.04 -5.19
N PHE A 253 1.45 -14.81 -6.18
CA PHE A 253 2.70 -15.54 -6.33
C PHE A 253 3.69 -15.25 -5.20
N CYS A 254 3.84 -13.98 -4.79
CA CYS A 254 4.63 -13.64 -3.61
C CYS A 254 4.11 -14.35 -2.35
N ASP A 255 2.79 -14.37 -2.14
CA ASP A 255 2.17 -15.10 -1.03
C ASP A 255 2.43 -16.61 -1.17
N GLY A 256 2.32 -17.17 -2.36
CA GLY A 256 2.60 -18.58 -2.64
C GLY A 256 4.02 -18.99 -2.28
N ILE A 257 5.03 -18.16 -2.61
CA ILE A 257 6.43 -18.40 -2.22
C ILE A 257 6.58 -18.42 -0.70
N TYR A 258 5.90 -17.52 -0.01
CA TYR A 258 6.04 -17.35 1.42
C TYR A 258 5.32 -18.44 2.23
N PHE A 259 4.06 -18.74 1.89
CA PHE A 259 3.24 -19.70 2.64
C PHE A 259 3.53 -21.16 2.27
N ASN A 260 3.99 -21.44 1.05
CA ASN A 260 4.34 -22.80 0.63
C ASN A 260 5.85 -23.02 0.71
N HIS A 261 6.28 -23.76 1.75
CA HIS A 261 7.69 -24.12 1.96
C HIS A 261 8.33 -24.92 0.80
N ASN A 262 7.52 -25.56 -0.06
CA ASN A 262 7.94 -26.36 -1.23
C ASN A 262 7.79 -25.61 -2.57
N SER A 263 7.79 -24.28 -2.56
CA SER A 263 7.52 -23.41 -3.73
C SER A 263 8.38 -23.69 -4.97
N THR A 264 9.59 -24.24 -4.81
CA THR A 264 10.46 -24.66 -5.94
C THR A 264 9.93 -25.87 -6.71
N GLN A 265 9.12 -26.73 -6.08
CA GLN A 265 8.42 -27.84 -6.75
C GLN A 265 7.08 -27.43 -7.36
N MET A 266 6.52 -26.30 -6.90
CA MET A 266 5.24 -25.78 -7.38
C MET A 266 5.37 -25.17 -8.78
N PHE A 267 6.54 -24.65 -9.16
CA PHE A 267 6.77 -23.97 -10.45
C PHE A 267 8.04 -24.46 -11.17
N PRO A 268 8.08 -25.70 -11.68
CA PRO A 268 9.17 -26.12 -12.56
C PRO A 268 9.13 -25.29 -13.85
N LEU A 269 10.09 -24.38 -14.02
CA LEU A 269 10.26 -23.55 -15.23
C LEU A 269 10.36 -24.39 -16.52
N ASN A 270 10.71 -25.67 -16.39
CA ASN A 270 10.91 -26.60 -17.50
C ASN A 270 9.61 -27.22 -18.07
N SER A 271 8.42 -26.90 -17.53
CA SER A 271 7.15 -27.46 -18.05
C SER A 271 6.00 -26.45 -18.06
N LEU A 272 6.16 -25.36 -18.83
CA LEU A 272 5.12 -24.36 -19.07
C LEU A 272 4.03 -24.94 -20.00
N SER A 273 3.08 -25.69 -19.44
CA SER A 273 1.87 -26.16 -20.13
C SER A 273 0.63 -25.44 -19.61
N LEU A 274 -0.39 -25.23 -20.45
CA LEU A 274 -1.64 -24.57 -20.05
C LEU A 274 -2.33 -25.26 -18.86
N HIS A 275 -2.22 -26.59 -18.78
CA HIS A 275 -2.76 -27.38 -17.66
C HIS A 275 -2.03 -27.08 -16.34
N ASN A 276 -0.70 -26.98 -16.38
CA ASN A 276 0.09 -26.62 -15.21
C ASN A 276 -0.21 -25.19 -14.76
N VAL A 277 -0.33 -24.24 -15.69
CA VAL A 277 -0.69 -22.85 -15.37
C VAL A 277 -2.07 -22.75 -14.72
N SER A 278 -3.07 -23.47 -15.25
CA SER A 278 -4.40 -23.51 -14.64
C SER A 278 -4.37 -24.08 -13.23
N ARG A 279 -3.61 -25.16 -13.01
CA ARG A 279 -3.45 -25.77 -11.70
C ARG A 279 -2.76 -24.82 -10.72
N TRP A 280 -1.71 -24.14 -11.15
CA TRP A 280 -1.00 -23.17 -10.33
C TRP A 280 -1.91 -22.03 -9.89
N ILE A 281 -2.70 -21.46 -10.81
CA ILE A 281 -3.65 -20.38 -10.50
C ILE A 281 -4.69 -20.82 -9.46
N THR A 282 -5.13 -22.08 -9.49
CA THR A 282 -6.08 -22.61 -8.51
C THR A 282 -5.45 -22.90 -7.15
N GLU A 283 -4.16 -23.22 -7.11
CA GLU A 283 -3.42 -23.54 -5.87
C GLU A 283 -2.77 -22.29 -5.23
N LEU A 284 -2.76 -21.15 -5.92
CA LEU A 284 -2.22 -19.90 -5.39
C LEU A 284 -3.08 -19.36 -4.22
N PRO A 285 -2.45 -18.88 -3.14
CA PRO A 285 -3.17 -18.26 -2.04
C PRO A 285 -3.71 -16.88 -2.43
N TRP A 286 -5.01 -16.84 -2.73
CA TRP A 286 -5.73 -15.58 -2.95
C TRP A 286 -6.10 -14.93 -1.61
N THR A 287 -5.12 -14.32 -0.96
CA THR A 287 -5.27 -13.73 0.39
C THR A 287 -6.47 -12.77 0.54
N PRO A 288 -6.80 -11.89 -0.44
CA PRO A 288 -7.97 -11.01 -0.34
C PRO A 288 -9.31 -11.77 -0.35
N ILE A 289 -9.37 -12.89 -1.07
CA ILE A 289 -10.58 -13.73 -1.12
C ILE A 289 -10.73 -14.49 0.19
N ASN A 290 -9.63 -14.96 0.78
CA ASN A 290 -9.64 -15.67 2.05
C ASN A 290 -10.11 -14.78 3.20
N ILE A 291 -9.60 -13.54 3.28
CA ILE A 291 -10.04 -12.59 4.32
C ILE A 291 -11.50 -12.16 4.12
N LEU A 292 -11.97 -12.02 2.88
CA LEU A 292 -13.40 -11.76 2.62
C LEU A 292 -14.26 -12.95 3.07
N LYS A 293 -13.89 -14.19 2.69
CA LYS A 293 -14.59 -15.41 3.13
C LYS A 293 -14.62 -15.54 4.65
N TYR A 294 -13.52 -15.16 5.31
CA TYR A 294 -13.45 -15.12 6.77
C TYR A 294 -14.43 -14.10 7.35
N ASN A 295 -14.40 -12.87 6.86
CA ASN A 295 -15.27 -11.78 7.33
C ASN A 295 -16.75 -11.96 7.00
N PHE A 296 -17.11 -12.78 6.00
CA PHE A 296 -18.50 -13.13 5.71
C PHE A 296 -19.02 -14.32 6.51
N ASN A 297 -18.20 -14.97 7.34
CA ASN A 297 -18.61 -16.11 8.14
C ASN A 297 -18.98 -15.68 9.57
N ASP A 298 -20.27 -15.49 9.81
CA ASP A 298 -20.83 -15.03 11.10
C ASP A 298 -20.39 -15.89 12.28
N SER A 299 -20.26 -17.21 12.09
CA SER A 299 -19.86 -18.14 13.16
C SER A 299 -18.44 -17.92 13.69
N LEU A 300 -17.53 -17.40 12.85
CA LEU A 300 -16.16 -17.05 13.24
C LEU A 300 -16.11 -15.67 13.91
N LEU A 301 -16.93 -14.74 13.46
CA LEU A 301 -17.05 -13.39 14.04
C LEU A 301 -17.63 -13.44 15.46
N GLU A 302 -18.60 -14.31 15.71
CA GLU A 302 -19.20 -14.52 17.04
C GLU A 302 -18.18 -15.00 18.09
N GLN A 303 -17.14 -15.74 17.67
CA GLN A 303 -16.06 -16.16 18.56
C GLN A 303 -15.08 -15.03 18.87
N HIS A 304 -14.87 -14.10 17.92
CA HIS A 304 -14.01 -12.94 18.14
C HIS A 304 -14.61 -11.90 19.09
N GLY A 305 -15.94 -11.79 19.16
CA GLY A 305 -16.63 -10.92 20.13
C GLY A 305 -16.65 -11.47 21.56
N LYS A 306 -16.29 -12.73 21.78
CA LYS A 306 -16.20 -13.34 23.12
C LYS A 306 -14.79 -13.13 23.67
N HIS A 307 -14.58 -12.03 24.38
CA HIS A 307 -13.39 -11.88 25.19
C HIS A 307 -13.37 -12.98 26.27
N PRO A 308 -12.25 -13.69 26.47
CA PRO A 308 -12.12 -14.58 27.62
C PRO A 308 -12.28 -13.73 28.90
N TYR A 309 -13.22 -14.13 29.76
CA TYR A 309 -13.44 -13.54 31.08
C TYR A 309 -12.24 -13.78 32.00
#